data_AF-A0A507FEH8-F1
#
_entry.id   AF-A0A507FEH8-F1
#
_cell.length_a   1.000
_cell.length_b   1.000
_cell.length_c   1.000
_cell.angle_alpha   90.00
_cell.angle_beta   90.00
_cell.angle_gamma   90.00
#
_symmetry.space_group_name_H-M   'P 1'
#
loop_
_entity.id
_entity.type
_entity.pdbx_description
1 polymer ?
#
loop_
_entity_poly.entity_id
_entity_poly.type
_entity_poly.pdbx_seq_one_letter_code
_entity_poly.pdbx_strand_id
1 'polypeptide(L)'
;MSENAFMVNRERAIDYLNTRPRLYVFDGFAGWDPKYRIKVRVVCARAYHALFMKNMLIRPTAQELENFGEPDFTIFNSGEFPANRYTTGMTSNTSVAISFERREMVILGTQYAGEMKKGIFTVMHYLMPKAGVLSLHSSANEGPSGDVSLFFGLSGTGKTTLSADPRRFLIGDDEHCWSNDGVFNIEGGCYAKCIDLSAEKEPEIFNAIRFGSVVENVVYDKNTRVIDNEDSSLTENTRCAYPIEYIPNAKIPCVGSHPKNIILLTCDAFGVLPPVSKLTPVQVSYHFISGYTAKIAGTEEGVNEPQATFSACFGAPFLVWHPIKYGIMLARKMKEHETSGWLINTGWNGGAYGTGKRISLKYTRAIIDAIHSGELDKVEFENYPVFNLSIPKTCTGVPSDVLDPRKSWMGTADSYTATTEKLAKLFINNFAAYVDQTGHAVLQGGPSTDDGMPQISKTKTFIEVDDETADQILESGGSFLIRVPESNRACGFPGNALVSKYGMGVNKPVRFSIDDRYIAMITENNVGYSADAIDLLRQQYRSIGSKFLVLDTRFPTNLLHKRSDLALRASKIKSD
;
A
#
# COMPACT_ATOMS: atom_id res chain seq x y z
N MET A 1 14.85 17.22 -5.76
CA MET A 1 15.28 18.19 -6.79
C MET A 1 15.19 19.59 -6.20
N SER A 2 16.15 20.48 -6.44
CA SER A 2 16.03 21.88 -6.00
C SER A 2 15.07 22.66 -6.91
N GLU A 3 14.51 23.77 -6.42
CA GLU A 3 13.64 24.63 -7.22
C GLU A 3 14.36 25.12 -8.49
N ASN A 4 15.62 25.55 -8.38
CA ASN A 4 16.39 26.02 -9.53
C ASN A 4 16.53 24.93 -10.61
N ALA A 5 16.81 23.67 -10.22
CA ALA A 5 16.89 22.57 -11.18
C ALA A 5 15.54 22.27 -11.85
N PHE A 6 14.44 22.37 -11.10
CA PHE A 6 13.10 22.25 -11.67
C PHE A 6 12.82 23.36 -12.69
N MET A 7 13.16 24.61 -12.36
CA MET A 7 12.95 25.76 -13.25
C MET A 7 13.76 25.64 -14.54
N VAL A 8 15.00 25.17 -14.47
CA VAL A 8 15.81 24.86 -15.67
C VAL A 8 15.11 23.84 -16.57
N ASN A 9 14.59 22.74 -16.00
CA ASN A 9 13.87 21.74 -16.79
C ASN A 9 12.55 22.28 -17.35
N ARG A 10 11.83 23.08 -16.57
CA ARG A 10 10.57 23.73 -16.99
C ARG A 10 10.80 24.68 -18.16
N GLU A 11 11.79 25.55 -18.08
CA GLU A 11 12.14 26.49 -19.14
C GLU A 11 12.53 25.74 -20.42
N ARG A 12 13.37 24.71 -20.31
CA ARG A 12 13.73 23.83 -21.44
C ARG A 12 12.52 23.17 -22.10
N ALA A 13 11.57 22.69 -21.31
CA ALA A 13 10.34 22.09 -21.82
C ALA A 13 9.49 23.13 -22.57
N ILE A 14 9.28 24.30 -21.98
CA ILE A 14 8.51 25.38 -22.60
C ILE A 14 9.17 25.89 -23.88
N ASP A 15 10.49 26.08 -23.89
CA ASP A 15 11.24 26.48 -25.08
C ASP A 15 11.08 25.47 -26.21
N TYR A 16 11.20 24.17 -25.89
CA TYR A 16 10.96 23.11 -26.85
C TYR A 16 9.52 23.16 -27.40
N LEU A 17 8.52 23.31 -26.53
CA LEU A 17 7.11 23.41 -26.94
C LEU A 17 6.86 24.63 -27.83
N ASN A 18 7.43 25.79 -27.50
CA ASN A 18 7.31 27.01 -28.29
C ASN A 18 7.93 26.90 -29.69
N THR A 19 8.88 25.97 -29.89
CA THR A 19 9.46 25.71 -31.21
C THR A 19 8.64 24.72 -32.07
N ARG A 20 7.56 24.13 -31.52
CA ARG A 20 6.73 23.18 -32.28
C ARG A 20 5.78 23.93 -33.22
N PRO A 21 5.58 23.46 -34.47
CA PRO A 21 4.63 24.08 -35.39
C PRO A 21 3.17 23.89 -34.95
N ARG A 22 2.90 22.90 -34.09
CA ARG A 22 1.59 22.61 -33.53
C ARG A 22 1.75 22.08 -32.11
N LEU A 23 0.94 22.62 -31.21
CA LEU A 23 0.77 22.12 -29.84
C LEU A 23 -0.60 21.45 -29.71
N TYR A 24 -0.66 20.46 -28.83
CA TYR A 24 -1.90 19.81 -28.43
C TYR A 24 -2.14 20.13 -26.95
N VAL A 25 -3.34 20.61 -26.65
CA VAL A 25 -3.79 20.91 -25.30
C VAL A 25 -5.02 20.08 -25.01
N PHE A 26 -5.03 19.38 -23.89
CA PHE A 26 -6.18 18.64 -23.39
C PHE A 26 -6.45 19.04 -21.94
N ASP A 27 -7.71 19.40 -21.68
CA ASP A 27 -8.23 19.69 -20.35
C ASP A 27 -9.14 18.54 -19.91
N GLY A 28 -8.88 18.00 -18.72
CA GLY A 28 -9.64 16.88 -18.16
C GLY A 28 -9.66 16.91 -16.63
N PHE A 29 -10.38 15.97 -16.04
CA PHE A 29 -10.43 15.81 -14.59
C PHE A 29 -9.77 14.50 -14.14
N ALA A 30 -9.16 14.52 -12.96
CA ALA A 30 -8.74 13.33 -12.23
C ALA A 30 -9.58 13.22 -10.95
N GLY A 31 -10.22 12.07 -10.73
CA GLY A 31 -11.16 11.81 -9.65
C GLY A 31 -12.62 11.99 -10.07
N TRP A 32 -13.41 10.91 -10.00
CA TRP A 32 -14.84 10.92 -10.35
C TRP A 32 -15.75 11.55 -9.30
N ASP A 33 -15.29 11.71 -8.06
CA ASP A 33 -16.01 12.44 -7.01
C ASP A 33 -15.76 13.95 -7.15
N PRO A 34 -16.79 14.77 -7.49
CA PRO A 34 -16.62 16.21 -7.66
C PRO A 34 -16.07 16.97 -6.45
N LYS A 35 -16.16 16.39 -5.24
CA LYS A 35 -15.62 16.97 -4.01
C LYS A 35 -14.10 16.95 -3.96
N TYR A 36 -13.47 15.98 -4.61
CA TYR A 36 -12.03 15.75 -4.58
C TYR A 36 -11.38 15.82 -5.96
N ARG A 37 -12.16 15.95 -7.03
CA ARG A 37 -11.65 16.04 -8.39
C ARG A 37 -10.71 17.22 -8.57
N ILE A 38 -9.68 17.03 -9.38
CA ILE A 38 -8.77 18.10 -9.79
C ILE A 38 -8.84 18.34 -11.30
N LYS A 39 -8.74 19.60 -11.71
CA LYS A 39 -8.60 20.01 -13.11
C LYS A 39 -7.17 19.85 -13.57
N VAL A 40 -6.96 19.04 -14.61
CA VAL A 40 -5.64 18.78 -15.19
C VAL A 40 -5.59 19.33 -16.60
N ARG A 41 -4.59 20.17 -16.87
CA ARG A 41 -4.24 20.61 -18.23
C ARG A 41 -2.99 19.89 -18.71
N VAL A 42 -3.06 19.31 -19.89
CA VAL A 42 -1.92 18.64 -20.55
C VAL A 42 -1.53 19.46 -21.76
N VAL A 43 -0.26 19.86 -21.84
CA VAL A 43 0.34 20.54 -22.98
C VAL A 43 1.44 19.64 -23.55
N CYS A 44 1.30 19.18 -24.78
CA CYS A 44 2.23 18.23 -25.38
C CYS A 44 2.49 18.48 -26.87
N ALA A 45 3.66 18.02 -27.34
CA ALA A 45 4.06 18.14 -28.74
C ALA A 45 3.44 17.08 -29.66
N ARG A 46 3.07 15.91 -29.12
CA ARG A 46 2.58 14.77 -29.93
C ARG A 46 1.08 14.56 -29.77
N ALA A 47 0.37 14.36 -30.88
CA ALA A 47 -1.07 14.16 -30.89
C ALA A 47 -1.51 12.94 -30.07
N TYR A 48 -0.74 11.85 -30.13
CA TYR A 48 -1.09 10.62 -29.41
C TYR A 48 -1.00 10.78 -27.88
N HIS A 49 -0.13 11.66 -27.36
CA HIS A 49 -0.08 11.95 -25.93
C HIS A 49 -1.33 12.68 -25.46
N ALA A 50 -1.87 13.60 -26.27
CA ALA A 50 -3.15 14.24 -26.00
C ALA A 50 -4.32 13.24 -26.09
N LEU A 51 -4.32 12.34 -27.09
CA LEU A 51 -5.33 11.27 -27.19
C LEU A 51 -5.23 10.29 -26.01
N PHE A 52 -4.02 9.93 -25.59
CA PHE A 52 -3.78 9.10 -24.41
C PHE A 52 -4.39 9.75 -23.18
N MET A 53 -4.09 11.02 -22.89
CA MET A 53 -4.67 11.69 -21.72
C MET A 53 -6.17 11.93 -21.84
N LYS A 54 -6.70 12.08 -23.06
CA LYS A 54 -8.15 12.09 -23.32
C LYS A 54 -8.83 10.74 -23.00
N ASN A 55 -8.10 9.64 -23.14
CA ASN A 55 -8.57 8.31 -22.74
C ASN A 55 -8.41 8.11 -21.23
N MET A 56 -7.28 8.54 -20.64
CA MET A 56 -6.94 8.23 -19.25
C MET A 56 -7.52 9.19 -18.21
N LEU A 57 -7.85 10.43 -18.56
CA LEU A 57 -8.55 11.36 -17.68
C LEU A 57 -10.04 11.41 -18.02
N ILE A 58 -10.82 11.89 -17.05
CA ILE A 58 -12.25 12.10 -17.21
C ILE A 58 -12.46 13.28 -18.15
N ARG A 59 -13.24 13.05 -19.20
CA ARG A 59 -13.53 14.09 -20.20
C ARG A 59 -14.58 15.06 -19.66
N PRO A 60 -14.31 16.38 -19.68
CA PRO A 60 -15.31 17.37 -19.32
C PRO A 60 -16.48 17.33 -20.28
N THR A 61 -17.67 17.62 -19.78
CA THR A 61 -18.80 18.01 -20.63
C THR A 61 -18.49 19.34 -21.36
N ALA A 62 -19.23 19.66 -22.42
CA ALA A 62 -19.04 20.92 -23.14
C ALA A 62 -19.16 22.15 -22.22
N GLN A 63 -20.12 22.12 -21.28
CA GLN A 63 -20.32 23.19 -20.30
C GLN A 63 -19.17 23.27 -19.29
N GLU A 64 -18.66 22.14 -18.80
CA GLU A 64 -17.50 22.13 -17.90
C GLU A 64 -16.23 22.61 -18.59
N LEU A 65 -16.07 22.34 -19.89
CA LEU A 65 -14.93 22.81 -20.67
C LEU A 65 -15.00 24.32 -20.90
N GLU A 66 -16.18 24.86 -21.24
CA GLU A 66 -16.40 26.31 -21.36
C GLU A 66 -16.09 27.04 -20.04
N ASN A 67 -16.42 26.40 -18.91
CA ASN A 67 -16.21 26.92 -17.57
C ASN A 67 -14.98 26.32 -16.87
N PHE A 68 -14.00 25.77 -17.61
CA PHE A 68 -12.87 25.06 -17.01
C PHE A 68 -12.00 25.97 -16.16
N GLY A 69 -11.81 27.22 -16.60
CA GLY A 69 -11.00 28.22 -15.89
C GLY A 69 -9.53 27.81 -15.79
N GLU A 70 -8.88 28.19 -14.67
CA GLU A 70 -7.49 27.79 -14.41
C GLU A 70 -7.39 26.32 -13.96
N PRO A 71 -6.46 25.53 -14.52
CA PRO A 71 -6.25 24.15 -14.08
C PRO A 71 -5.68 24.11 -12.66
N ASP A 72 -6.04 23.07 -11.91
CA ASP A 72 -5.43 22.80 -10.61
C ASP A 72 -4.01 22.24 -10.75
N PHE A 73 -3.72 21.55 -11.85
CA PHE A 73 -2.41 20.98 -12.14
C PHE A 73 -2.11 20.98 -13.64
N THR A 74 -0.88 21.31 -14.03
CA THR A 74 -0.48 21.37 -15.46
C THR A 74 0.68 20.42 -15.77
N ILE A 75 0.56 19.63 -16.85
CA ILE A 75 1.63 18.77 -17.37
C ILE A 75 2.21 19.41 -18.64
N PHE A 76 3.51 19.67 -18.63
CA PHE A 76 4.30 20.02 -19.81
C PHE A 76 5.03 18.78 -20.32
N ASN A 77 4.44 18.10 -21.29
CA ASN A 77 5.06 16.92 -21.91
C ASN A 77 5.89 17.33 -23.12
N SER A 78 7.20 17.47 -22.87
CA SER A 78 8.25 17.70 -23.85
C SER A 78 9.13 16.47 -24.01
N GLY A 79 8.54 15.28 -23.92
CA GLY A 79 9.23 14.01 -23.84
C GLY A 79 10.22 13.70 -24.97
N GLU A 80 10.03 14.29 -26.14
CA GLU A 80 10.98 14.20 -27.27
C GLU A 80 12.27 15.02 -27.07
N PHE A 81 12.29 15.95 -26.10
CA PHE A 81 13.42 16.81 -25.82
C PHE A 81 14.18 16.34 -24.57
N PRO A 82 15.50 16.17 -24.62
CA PRO A 82 16.25 15.65 -23.49
C PRO A 82 16.42 16.67 -22.36
N ALA A 83 16.41 16.15 -21.14
CA ALA A 83 16.89 16.87 -19.96
C ALA A 83 18.39 17.12 -20.07
N ASN A 84 18.86 18.21 -19.44
CA ASN A 84 20.28 18.50 -19.37
C ASN A 84 20.90 17.71 -18.20
N ARG A 85 21.67 16.66 -18.52
CA ARG A 85 22.36 15.79 -17.55
C ARG A 85 23.35 16.53 -16.63
N TYR A 86 23.77 17.75 -16.99
CA TYR A 86 24.68 18.57 -16.18
C TYR A 86 23.94 19.46 -15.18
N THR A 87 22.60 19.48 -15.21
CA THR A 87 21.80 20.17 -14.18
C THR A 87 21.95 19.43 -12.86
N THR A 88 22.18 20.15 -11.77
CA THR A 88 22.37 19.55 -10.44
C THR A 88 21.23 18.59 -10.08
N GLY A 89 21.57 17.36 -9.71
CA GLY A 89 20.62 16.32 -9.33
C GLY A 89 20.04 15.51 -10.49
N MET A 90 20.39 15.80 -11.75
CA MET A 90 20.07 14.93 -12.90
C MET A 90 21.06 13.78 -13.02
N THR A 91 20.55 12.60 -13.36
CA THR A 91 21.32 11.36 -13.52
C THR A 91 21.33 10.84 -14.94
N SER A 92 20.44 11.33 -15.82
CA SER A 92 20.33 10.93 -17.21
C SER A 92 19.84 12.08 -18.09
N ASN A 93 19.56 11.80 -19.37
CA ASN A 93 18.89 12.70 -20.30
C ASN A 93 17.35 12.69 -20.15
N THR A 94 16.81 11.96 -19.17
CA THR A 94 15.38 11.88 -18.87
C THR A 94 15.09 12.58 -17.55
N SER A 95 14.00 13.36 -17.49
CA SER A 95 13.51 13.95 -16.26
C SER A 95 11.98 13.97 -16.24
N VAL A 96 11.42 13.45 -15.16
CA VAL A 96 9.99 13.47 -14.86
C VAL A 96 9.86 14.15 -13.52
N ALA A 97 9.61 15.45 -13.53
CA ALA A 97 9.70 16.30 -12.34
C ALA A 97 8.33 16.86 -11.96
N ILE A 98 7.96 16.76 -10.70
CA ILE A 98 6.71 17.29 -10.14
C ILE A 98 7.05 18.39 -9.13
N SER A 99 6.39 19.54 -9.24
CA SER A 99 6.38 20.60 -8.24
C SER A 99 4.98 20.73 -7.66
N PHE A 100 4.81 20.37 -6.39
CA PHE A 100 3.53 20.52 -5.68
C PHE A 100 3.17 21.99 -5.42
N GLU A 101 4.17 22.84 -5.20
CA GLU A 101 3.98 24.27 -4.95
C GLU A 101 3.50 24.98 -6.21
N ARG A 102 4.15 24.69 -7.35
CA ARG A 102 3.77 25.26 -8.66
C ARG A 102 2.58 24.55 -9.30
N ARG A 103 2.25 23.35 -8.80
CA ARG A 103 1.23 22.44 -9.35
C ARG A 103 1.52 22.11 -10.82
N GLU A 104 2.77 21.76 -11.08
CA GLU A 104 3.27 21.50 -12.43
C GLU A 104 4.04 20.19 -12.47
N MET A 105 3.93 19.49 -13.61
CA MET A 105 4.77 18.37 -13.98
C MET A 105 5.50 18.67 -15.29
N VAL A 106 6.79 18.35 -15.35
CA VAL A 106 7.63 18.54 -16.53
C VAL A 106 8.20 17.19 -16.94
N ILE A 107 7.99 16.80 -18.20
CA ILE A 107 8.51 15.56 -18.78
C ILE A 107 9.49 15.90 -19.90
N LEU A 108 10.71 15.39 -19.78
CA LEU A 108 11.80 15.51 -20.74
C LEU A 108 12.46 14.14 -20.96
N GLY A 109 12.84 13.85 -22.20
CA GLY A 109 13.68 12.70 -22.55
C GLY A 109 13.02 11.33 -22.36
N THR A 110 11.69 11.27 -22.33
CA THR A 110 10.91 10.02 -22.35
C THR A 110 9.61 10.25 -23.07
N GLN A 111 9.26 9.34 -23.98
CA GLN A 111 8.00 9.38 -24.72
C GLN A 111 6.97 8.41 -24.15
N TYR A 112 7.31 7.65 -23.10
CA TYR A 112 6.39 6.69 -22.50
C TYR A 112 5.16 7.40 -21.92
N ALA A 113 3.96 7.07 -22.43
CA ALA A 113 2.75 7.79 -22.05
C ALA A 113 2.37 7.59 -20.57
N GLY A 114 2.77 6.45 -20.00
CA GLY A 114 2.54 6.11 -18.59
C GLY A 114 3.11 7.12 -17.59
N GLU A 115 4.11 7.92 -17.98
CA GLU A 115 4.66 8.99 -17.13
C GLU A 115 3.59 10.02 -16.78
N MET A 116 2.76 10.45 -17.74
CA MET A 116 1.70 11.42 -17.48
C MET A 116 0.62 10.86 -16.54
N LYS A 117 0.20 9.60 -16.77
CA LYS A 117 -0.75 8.89 -15.91
C LYS A 117 -0.23 8.79 -14.48
N LYS A 118 0.95 8.19 -14.30
CA LYS A 118 1.52 7.96 -12.96
C LYS A 118 1.99 9.23 -12.27
N GLY A 119 2.29 10.29 -13.02
CA GLY A 119 2.51 11.62 -12.48
C GLY A 119 1.26 12.18 -11.79
N ILE A 120 0.09 12.11 -12.44
CA ILE A 120 -1.19 12.49 -11.82
C ILE A 120 -1.53 11.59 -10.64
N PHE A 121 -1.26 10.29 -10.74
CA PHE A 121 -1.48 9.39 -9.62
C PHE A 121 -0.61 9.76 -8.39
N THR A 122 0.64 10.13 -8.62
CA THR A 122 1.56 10.64 -7.58
C THR A 122 1.00 11.92 -6.95
N VAL A 123 0.42 12.81 -7.77
CA VAL A 123 -0.28 14.02 -7.27
C VAL A 123 -1.47 13.65 -6.39
N MET A 124 -2.28 12.68 -6.78
CA MET A 124 -3.40 12.19 -5.97
C MET A 124 -2.92 11.52 -4.68
N HIS A 125 -1.80 10.79 -4.71
CA HIS A 125 -1.17 10.22 -3.52
C HIS A 125 -0.66 11.28 -2.54
N TYR A 126 -0.42 12.52 -2.98
CA TYR A 126 -0.13 13.65 -2.08
C TYR A 126 -1.41 14.32 -1.57
N LEU A 127 -2.29 14.73 -2.49
CA LEU A 127 -3.46 15.55 -2.18
C LEU A 127 -4.52 14.80 -1.37
N MET A 128 -4.81 13.55 -1.72
CA MET A 128 -5.91 12.81 -1.10
C MET A 128 -5.63 12.52 0.39
N PRO A 129 -4.46 12.02 0.80
CA PRO A 129 -4.18 11.83 2.23
C PRO A 129 -4.11 13.15 3.00
N LYS A 130 -3.78 14.27 2.35
CA LYS A 130 -3.85 15.61 2.95
C LYS A 130 -5.31 16.04 3.21
N ALA A 131 -6.24 15.59 2.37
CA ALA A 131 -7.69 15.79 2.52
C ALA A 131 -8.38 14.68 3.35
N GLY A 132 -7.63 13.76 3.97
CA GLY A 132 -8.19 12.64 4.74
C GLY A 132 -8.78 11.50 3.89
N VAL A 133 -8.56 11.52 2.57
CA VAL A 133 -9.00 10.50 1.61
C VAL A 133 -7.85 9.53 1.31
N LEU A 134 -8.15 8.23 1.30
CA LEU A 134 -7.14 7.20 1.07
C LEU A 134 -6.95 6.95 -0.42
N SER A 135 -5.81 7.35 -1.00
CA SER A 135 -5.42 7.01 -2.39
C SER A 135 -4.78 5.62 -2.45
N LEU A 136 -5.16 4.82 -3.44
CA LEU A 136 -4.90 3.38 -3.53
C LEU A 136 -4.51 2.97 -4.95
N HIS A 137 -3.49 2.11 -5.05
CA HIS A 137 -3.12 1.44 -6.28
C HIS A 137 -3.83 0.08 -6.35
N SER A 138 -5.04 0.09 -6.88
CA SER A 138 -5.94 -1.06 -6.91
C SER A 138 -6.89 -0.97 -8.09
N SER A 139 -7.33 -2.10 -8.63
CA SER A 139 -8.58 -2.13 -9.41
C SER A 139 -9.79 -2.21 -8.48
N ALA A 140 -10.97 -1.87 -8.98
CA ALA A 140 -12.21 -1.92 -8.22
C ALA A 140 -13.39 -2.35 -9.10
N ASN A 141 -14.28 -3.16 -8.54
CA ASN A 141 -15.55 -3.50 -9.16
C ASN A 141 -16.68 -3.58 -8.13
N GLU A 142 -17.91 -3.50 -8.62
CA GLU A 142 -19.13 -3.51 -7.81
C GLU A 142 -20.06 -4.63 -8.26
N GLY A 143 -20.57 -5.41 -7.32
CA GLY A 143 -21.56 -6.43 -7.61
C GLY A 143 -22.96 -5.84 -7.84
N PRO A 144 -23.90 -6.61 -8.39
CA PRO A 144 -25.28 -6.16 -8.60
C PRO A 144 -25.99 -5.70 -7.32
N SER A 145 -25.52 -6.13 -6.14
CA SER A 145 -26.05 -5.71 -4.84
C SER A 145 -25.40 -4.45 -4.27
N GLY A 146 -24.50 -3.80 -5.02
CA GLY A 146 -23.75 -2.62 -4.60
C GLY A 146 -22.52 -2.93 -3.74
N ASP A 147 -22.14 -4.21 -3.61
CA ASP A 147 -20.97 -4.64 -2.86
C ASP A 147 -19.68 -4.35 -3.62
N VAL A 148 -18.81 -3.49 -3.09
CA VAL A 148 -17.53 -3.12 -3.73
C VAL A 148 -16.39 -4.04 -3.28
N SER A 149 -15.51 -4.40 -4.22
CA SER A 149 -14.25 -5.10 -3.96
C SER A 149 -13.07 -4.29 -4.52
N LEU A 150 -12.00 -4.16 -3.74
CA LEU A 150 -10.73 -3.58 -4.16
C LEU A 150 -9.68 -4.67 -4.32
N PHE A 151 -8.95 -4.67 -5.43
CA PHE A 151 -7.90 -5.65 -5.73
C PHE A 151 -6.55 -4.95 -5.81
N PHE A 152 -5.66 -5.30 -4.90
CA PHE A 152 -4.28 -4.82 -4.84
C PHE A 152 -3.34 -5.86 -5.40
N GLY A 153 -2.23 -5.42 -5.98
CA GLY A 153 -1.23 -6.32 -6.54
C GLY A 153 -0.28 -5.58 -7.44
N LEU A 154 0.87 -6.16 -7.76
CA LEU A 154 1.79 -5.59 -8.75
C LEU A 154 1.37 -5.99 -10.17
N SER A 155 2.15 -5.57 -11.17
CA SER A 155 1.95 -6.01 -12.55
C SER A 155 2.09 -7.55 -12.63
N GLY A 156 1.23 -8.21 -13.41
CA GLY A 156 1.29 -9.66 -13.61
C GLY A 156 0.68 -10.53 -12.50
N THR A 157 0.16 -9.94 -11.41
CA THR A 157 -0.53 -10.68 -10.33
C THR A 157 -2.02 -10.89 -10.57
N GLY A 158 -2.54 -10.49 -11.73
CA GLY A 158 -3.93 -10.73 -12.13
C GLY A 158 -4.96 -9.66 -11.73
N LYS A 159 -4.58 -8.46 -11.28
CA LYS A 159 -5.53 -7.37 -10.92
C LYS A 159 -6.57 -7.14 -12.02
N THR A 160 -6.13 -6.79 -13.24
CA THR A 160 -7.01 -6.44 -14.35
C THR A 160 -7.91 -7.62 -14.75
N THR A 161 -7.33 -8.81 -14.88
CA THR A 161 -8.04 -10.04 -15.24
C THR A 161 -9.10 -10.45 -14.21
N LEU A 162 -8.86 -10.22 -12.91
CA LEU A 162 -9.78 -10.56 -11.83
C LEU A 162 -10.83 -9.47 -11.56
N SER A 163 -10.52 -8.19 -11.83
CA SER A 163 -11.51 -7.11 -11.74
C SER A 163 -12.47 -7.06 -12.92
N ALA A 164 -12.01 -7.50 -14.12
CA ALA A 164 -12.83 -7.71 -15.31
C ALA A 164 -13.67 -9.01 -15.18
N ASP A 165 -14.61 -8.99 -14.24
CA ASP A 165 -15.61 -10.04 -14.07
C ASP A 165 -16.90 -9.62 -14.79
N PRO A 166 -17.39 -10.39 -15.78
CA PRO A 166 -18.59 -10.03 -16.55
C PRO A 166 -19.87 -9.93 -15.69
N ARG A 167 -19.87 -10.45 -14.46
CA ARG A 167 -21.01 -10.38 -13.53
C ARG A 167 -20.97 -9.16 -12.61
N ARG A 168 -19.91 -8.35 -12.68
CA ARG A 168 -19.69 -7.19 -11.82
C ARG A 168 -19.42 -5.96 -12.69
N PHE A 169 -19.74 -4.79 -12.17
CA PHE A 169 -19.51 -3.53 -12.85
C PHE A 169 -18.11 -3.01 -12.54
N LEU A 170 -17.29 -2.75 -13.56
CA LEU A 170 -15.93 -2.22 -13.38
C LEU A 170 -16.00 -0.75 -12.96
N ILE A 171 -15.40 -0.39 -11.82
CA ILE A 171 -15.23 1.00 -11.41
C ILE A 171 -13.94 1.57 -12.03
N GLY A 172 -12.87 0.78 -12.04
CA GLY A 172 -11.59 1.13 -12.66
C GLY A 172 -10.56 0.00 -12.52
N ASP A 173 -9.49 0.06 -13.31
CA ASP A 173 -8.50 -1.02 -13.39
C ASP A 173 -7.21 -0.79 -12.57
N ASP A 174 -6.96 0.41 -12.05
CA ASP A 174 -5.63 0.71 -11.51
C ASP A 174 -5.57 1.73 -10.34
N GLU A 175 -6.32 2.84 -10.39
CA GLU A 175 -6.11 3.97 -9.48
C GLU A 175 -7.41 4.46 -8.83
N HIS A 176 -7.54 4.32 -7.51
CA HIS A 176 -8.77 4.65 -6.78
C HIS A 176 -8.52 5.44 -5.51
N CYS A 177 -9.58 6.09 -5.02
CA CYS A 177 -9.61 6.75 -3.73
C CYS A 177 -10.77 6.21 -2.89
N TRP A 178 -10.57 6.08 -1.58
CA TRP A 178 -11.61 5.75 -0.60
C TRP A 178 -11.85 6.95 0.32
N SER A 179 -12.95 7.65 0.09
CA SER A 179 -13.41 8.81 0.86
C SER A 179 -14.35 8.39 1.99
N ASN A 180 -15.01 9.36 2.62
CA ASN A 180 -16.08 9.10 3.59
C ASN A 180 -17.40 8.70 2.93
N ASP A 181 -17.52 8.88 1.62
CA ASP A 181 -18.76 8.66 0.87
C ASP A 181 -18.71 7.36 0.05
N GLY A 182 -17.52 6.78 -0.15
CA GLY A 182 -17.33 5.55 -0.92
C GLY A 182 -15.97 5.48 -1.61
N VAL A 183 -15.92 4.71 -2.70
CA VAL A 183 -14.75 4.63 -3.58
C VAL A 183 -15.01 5.39 -4.86
N PHE A 184 -14.01 6.07 -5.40
CA PHE A 184 -14.07 6.62 -6.74
C PHE A 184 -12.79 6.34 -7.52
N ASN A 185 -12.94 6.13 -8.83
CA ASN A 185 -11.81 6.01 -9.75
C ASN A 185 -11.14 7.38 -9.93
N ILE A 186 -9.82 7.40 -10.10
CA ILE A 186 -9.06 8.61 -10.46
C ILE A 186 -9.16 8.86 -11.97
N GLU A 187 -9.26 7.80 -12.77
CA GLU A 187 -9.06 7.78 -14.21
C GLU A 187 -10.37 7.79 -15.01
N GLY A 188 -10.32 8.22 -16.27
CA GLY A 188 -11.42 8.14 -17.24
C GLY A 188 -11.32 6.95 -18.22
N GLY A 189 -10.36 6.06 -18.03
CA GLY A 189 -10.09 4.93 -18.91
C GLY A 189 -9.13 3.93 -18.29
N CYS A 190 -8.71 2.96 -19.11
CA CYS A 190 -7.81 1.88 -18.70
C CYS A 190 -6.54 1.89 -19.56
N TYR A 191 -5.43 1.42 -18.98
CA TYR A 191 -4.13 1.32 -19.66
C TYR A 191 -3.56 -0.10 -19.56
N ALA A 192 -4.24 -1.01 -20.24
CA ALA A 192 -4.03 -2.45 -20.15
C ALA A 192 -2.75 -2.92 -20.86
N LYS A 193 -2.19 -4.05 -20.40
CA LYS A 193 -1.07 -4.75 -21.07
C LYS A 193 -1.61 -5.54 -22.27
N CYS A 194 -0.88 -5.56 -23.38
CA CYS A 194 -1.29 -6.28 -24.60
C CYS A 194 -0.54 -7.59 -24.85
N ILE A 195 0.59 -7.82 -24.19
CA ILE A 195 1.35 -9.06 -24.41
C ILE A 195 0.50 -10.27 -24.01
N ASP A 196 0.46 -11.28 -24.88
CA ASP A 196 -0.35 -12.50 -24.79
C ASP A 196 -1.87 -12.27 -24.71
N LEU A 197 -2.35 -11.07 -25.03
CA LEU A 197 -3.77 -10.73 -25.05
C LEU A 197 -4.49 -11.51 -26.15
N SER A 198 -5.58 -12.19 -25.79
CA SER A 198 -6.41 -12.92 -26.73
C SER A 198 -7.91 -12.73 -26.44
N ALA A 199 -8.73 -12.84 -27.47
CA ALA A 199 -10.18 -12.70 -27.34
C ALA A 199 -10.79 -13.81 -26.45
N GLU A 200 -10.18 -14.98 -26.40
CA GLU A 200 -10.64 -16.11 -25.59
C GLU A 200 -10.38 -15.89 -24.10
N LYS A 201 -9.21 -15.31 -23.75
CA LYS A 201 -8.80 -15.12 -22.34
C LYS A 201 -9.42 -13.85 -21.75
N GLU A 202 -9.39 -12.75 -22.48
CA GLU A 202 -9.77 -11.41 -22.00
C GLU A 202 -10.59 -10.65 -23.07
N PRO A 203 -11.81 -11.12 -23.38
CA PRO A 203 -12.62 -10.58 -24.49
C PRO A 203 -12.95 -9.10 -24.33
N GLU A 204 -13.21 -8.62 -23.11
CA GLU A 204 -13.57 -7.22 -22.85
C GLU A 204 -12.42 -6.27 -23.23
N ILE A 205 -11.20 -6.61 -22.81
CA ILE A 205 -9.99 -5.82 -23.10
C ILE A 205 -9.65 -5.91 -24.59
N PHE A 206 -9.73 -7.11 -25.18
CA PHE A 206 -9.47 -7.32 -26.61
C PHE A 206 -10.43 -6.49 -27.47
N ASN A 207 -11.72 -6.50 -27.16
CA ASN A 207 -12.74 -5.73 -27.90
C ASN A 207 -12.67 -4.21 -27.67
N ALA A 208 -12.01 -3.78 -26.58
CA ALA A 208 -11.73 -2.37 -26.35
C ALA A 208 -10.64 -1.83 -27.30
N ILE A 209 -9.89 -2.68 -28.00
CA ILE A 209 -8.93 -2.23 -29.03
C ILE A 209 -9.68 -1.91 -30.32
N ARG A 210 -10.09 -0.64 -30.47
CA ARG A 210 -10.82 -0.13 -31.64
C ARG A 210 -10.50 1.36 -31.89
N PHE A 211 -11.12 1.96 -32.90
CA PHE A 211 -10.90 3.39 -33.19
C PHE A 211 -11.17 4.25 -31.94
N GLY A 212 -10.19 5.09 -31.58
CA GLY A 212 -10.19 5.88 -30.34
C GLY A 212 -9.19 5.37 -29.30
N SER A 213 -8.85 4.08 -29.33
CA SER A 213 -7.81 3.50 -28.49
C SER A 213 -6.41 3.84 -29.01
N VAL A 214 -5.43 3.84 -28.11
CA VAL A 214 -4.00 4.00 -28.42
C VAL A 214 -3.31 2.70 -28.08
N VAL A 215 -2.63 2.07 -29.04
CA VAL A 215 -1.73 0.95 -28.78
C VAL A 215 -0.29 1.45 -28.78
N GLU A 216 0.50 1.06 -27.79
CA GLU A 216 1.86 1.55 -27.56
C GLU A 216 2.84 0.38 -27.57
N ASN A 217 3.87 0.51 -28.41
CA ASN A 217 4.95 -0.47 -28.63
C ASN A 217 4.49 -1.88 -29.06
N VAL A 218 3.31 -2.02 -29.64
CA VAL A 218 2.87 -3.28 -30.27
C VAL A 218 3.46 -3.43 -31.68
N VAL A 219 3.70 -4.67 -32.09
CA VAL A 219 4.03 -5.01 -33.47
C VAL A 219 2.74 -5.41 -34.20
N TYR A 220 2.65 -5.11 -35.50
CA TYR A 220 1.49 -5.45 -36.31
C TYR A 220 1.91 -5.83 -37.73
N ASP A 221 1.13 -6.69 -38.38
CA ASP A 221 1.36 -7.06 -39.76
C ASP A 221 1.07 -5.87 -40.69
N LYS A 222 2.05 -5.50 -41.52
CA LYS A 222 1.96 -4.28 -42.37
C LYS A 222 0.88 -4.37 -43.45
N ASN A 223 0.48 -5.57 -43.86
CA ASN A 223 -0.51 -5.82 -44.89
C ASN A 223 -1.92 -5.89 -44.30
N THR A 224 -2.12 -6.74 -43.28
CA THR A 224 -3.43 -7.01 -42.67
C THR A 224 -3.79 -6.00 -41.57
N ARG A 225 -2.79 -5.30 -41.01
CA ARG A 225 -2.91 -4.39 -39.87
C ARG A 225 -3.34 -5.07 -38.56
N VAL A 226 -3.32 -6.41 -38.52
CA VAL A 226 -3.57 -7.18 -37.30
C VAL A 226 -2.38 -7.03 -36.37
N ILE A 227 -2.66 -6.74 -35.10
CA ILE A 227 -1.66 -6.66 -34.04
C ILE A 227 -1.19 -8.07 -33.70
N ASP A 228 0.12 -8.24 -33.59
CA ASP A 228 0.73 -9.44 -33.03
C ASP A 228 0.91 -9.22 -31.51
N ASN A 229 0.04 -9.85 -30.72
CA ASN A 229 0.08 -9.73 -29.26
C ASN A 229 1.12 -10.65 -28.62
N GLU A 230 1.75 -11.55 -29.36
CA GLU A 230 2.81 -12.44 -28.85
C GLU A 230 4.22 -11.84 -29.12
N ASP A 231 4.33 -10.90 -30.06
CA ASP A 231 5.60 -10.24 -30.39
C ASP A 231 6.01 -9.21 -29.32
N SER A 232 7.08 -9.55 -28.60
CA SER A 232 7.74 -8.71 -27.57
C SER A 232 9.06 -8.10 -28.03
N SER A 233 9.37 -8.12 -29.33
CA SER A 233 10.67 -7.69 -29.88
C SER A 233 11.04 -6.24 -29.56
N LEU A 234 10.05 -5.36 -29.36
CA LEU A 234 10.26 -4.00 -28.85
C LEU A 234 10.32 -3.95 -27.33
N THR A 235 9.37 -4.63 -26.67
CA THR A 235 9.24 -4.70 -25.22
C THR A 235 8.16 -5.71 -24.84
N GLU A 236 8.29 -6.36 -23.68
CA GLU A 236 7.19 -7.11 -23.07
C GLU A 236 6.11 -6.18 -22.46
N ASN A 237 6.38 -4.87 -22.31
CA ASN A 237 5.43 -3.90 -21.77
C ASN A 237 4.62 -3.22 -22.88
N THR A 238 4.10 -4.01 -23.83
CA THR A 238 3.15 -3.53 -24.83
C THR A 238 1.83 -3.14 -24.15
N ARG A 239 1.18 -2.07 -24.62
CA ARG A 239 0.04 -1.47 -23.93
C ARG A 239 -1.08 -1.01 -24.85
N CYS A 240 -2.29 -0.90 -24.30
CA CYS A 240 -3.41 -0.23 -24.92
C CYS A 240 -4.10 0.71 -23.93
N ALA A 241 -4.26 1.98 -24.30
CA ALA A 241 -5.06 2.96 -23.58
C ALA A 241 -6.40 3.18 -24.29
N TYR A 242 -7.50 2.99 -23.57
CA TYR A 242 -8.85 3.18 -24.08
C TYR A 242 -9.75 3.81 -23.03
N PRO A 243 -10.77 4.57 -23.44
CA PRO A 243 -11.71 5.20 -22.50
C PRO A 243 -12.57 4.14 -21.81
N ILE A 244 -13.01 4.40 -20.58
CA ILE A 244 -13.68 3.40 -19.72
C ILE A 244 -14.99 2.88 -20.36
N GLU A 245 -15.65 3.71 -21.18
CA GLU A 245 -16.85 3.39 -21.94
C GLU A 245 -16.67 2.25 -22.97
N TYR A 246 -15.43 1.83 -23.22
CA TYR A 246 -15.16 0.70 -24.11
C TYR A 246 -15.34 -0.64 -23.41
N ILE A 247 -15.37 -0.64 -22.08
CA ILE A 247 -15.71 -1.81 -21.28
C ILE A 247 -17.24 -1.86 -21.11
N PRO A 248 -17.94 -2.89 -21.64
CA PRO A 248 -19.41 -2.91 -21.66
C PRO A 248 -20.09 -2.86 -20.27
N ASN A 249 -19.45 -3.45 -19.27
CA ASN A 249 -19.89 -3.49 -17.87
C ASN A 249 -19.21 -2.40 -17.01
N ALA A 250 -18.63 -1.35 -17.61
CA ALA A 250 -18.14 -0.23 -16.82
C ALA A 250 -19.27 0.47 -16.05
N LYS A 251 -19.01 0.83 -14.79
CA LYS A 251 -19.89 1.66 -13.99
C LYS A 251 -19.64 3.13 -14.31
N ILE A 252 -20.67 3.85 -14.74
CA ILE A 252 -20.61 5.29 -15.03
C ILE A 252 -21.73 6.00 -14.28
N PRO A 253 -21.44 6.97 -13.38
CA PRO A 253 -20.10 7.44 -12.99
C PRO A 253 -19.29 6.37 -12.25
N CYS A 254 -17.96 6.43 -12.36
CA CYS A 254 -17.03 5.46 -11.72
C CYS A 254 -16.88 5.71 -10.21
N VAL A 255 -18.00 5.68 -9.49
CA VAL A 255 -18.13 5.84 -8.05
C VAL A 255 -18.88 4.64 -7.49
N GLY A 256 -18.37 4.04 -6.42
CA GLY A 256 -18.96 2.90 -5.72
C GLY A 256 -19.14 3.17 -4.23
N SER A 257 -19.88 2.28 -3.57
CA SER A 257 -20.07 2.30 -2.12
C SER A 257 -18.77 1.98 -1.36
N HIS A 258 -18.84 1.85 -0.03
CA HIS A 258 -17.70 1.37 0.75
C HIS A 258 -17.36 -0.09 0.39
N PRO A 259 -16.06 -0.43 0.24
CA PRO A 259 -15.63 -1.80 0.00
C PRO A 259 -16.13 -2.76 1.07
N LYS A 260 -16.76 -3.84 0.62
CA LYS A 260 -17.03 -5.02 1.44
C LYS A 260 -15.78 -5.91 1.53
N ASN A 261 -14.96 -5.92 0.48
CA ASN A 261 -13.75 -6.74 0.38
C ASN A 261 -12.51 -5.93 -0.02
N ILE A 262 -11.40 -6.18 0.66
CA ILE A 262 -10.03 -5.86 0.25
C ILE A 262 -9.33 -7.17 -0.12
N ILE A 263 -8.81 -7.25 -1.33
CA ILE A 263 -8.14 -8.44 -1.86
C ILE A 263 -6.70 -8.08 -2.20
N LEU A 264 -5.74 -8.68 -1.49
CA LEU A 264 -4.32 -8.53 -1.74
C LEU A 264 -3.84 -9.70 -2.61
N LEU A 265 -3.49 -9.42 -3.87
CA LEU A 265 -2.97 -10.39 -4.81
C LEU A 265 -1.45 -10.46 -4.71
N THR A 266 -0.94 -11.67 -4.53
CA THR A 266 0.50 -11.95 -4.57
C THR A 266 0.78 -13.07 -5.57
N CYS A 267 1.90 -13.00 -6.27
CA CYS A 267 2.38 -14.08 -7.12
C CYS A 267 3.56 -14.75 -6.38
N ASP A 268 3.26 -15.69 -5.49
CA ASP A 268 4.31 -16.38 -4.71
C ASP A 268 4.96 -17.49 -5.54
N ALA A 269 6.19 -17.27 -6.00
CA ALA A 269 6.97 -18.26 -6.73
C ALA A 269 7.76 -19.23 -5.81
N PHE A 270 7.71 -19.04 -4.48
CA PHE A 270 8.21 -20.01 -3.50
C PHE A 270 7.20 -21.14 -3.25
N GLY A 271 5.91 -20.88 -3.56
CA GLY A 271 4.84 -21.89 -3.52
C GLY A 271 4.42 -22.29 -2.11
N VAL A 272 4.61 -21.41 -1.13
CA VAL A 272 4.33 -21.67 0.29
C VAL A 272 3.09 -20.94 0.79
N LEU A 273 2.74 -19.79 0.18
CA LEU A 273 1.55 -19.04 0.59
C LEU A 273 0.26 -19.75 0.12
N PRO A 274 -0.77 -19.84 0.99
CA PRO A 274 -2.06 -20.43 0.64
C PRO A 274 -2.73 -19.76 -0.55
N PRO A 275 -3.52 -20.49 -1.38
CA PRO A 275 -4.31 -19.88 -2.45
C PRO A 275 -5.23 -18.77 -1.97
N VAL A 276 -5.76 -18.90 -0.76
CA VAL A 276 -6.57 -17.86 -0.10
C VAL A 276 -6.36 -17.90 1.41
N SER A 277 -6.32 -16.71 2.02
CA SER A 277 -6.34 -16.55 3.48
C SER A 277 -7.22 -15.38 3.86
N LYS A 278 -8.01 -15.53 4.92
CA LYS A 278 -8.71 -14.42 5.57
C LYS A 278 -7.73 -13.69 6.49
N LEU A 279 -7.70 -12.37 6.36
CA LEU A 279 -6.78 -11.51 7.10
C LEU A 279 -7.52 -10.71 8.16
N THR A 280 -6.91 -10.59 9.34
CA THR A 280 -7.28 -9.55 10.30
C THR A 280 -6.90 -8.15 9.77
N PRO A 281 -7.52 -7.05 10.24
CA PRO A 281 -7.14 -5.70 9.80
C PRO A 281 -5.64 -5.39 9.98
N VAL A 282 -5.06 -5.93 11.05
CA VAL A 282 -3.62 -5.80 11.36
C VAL A 282 -2.75 -6.54 10.33
N GLN A 283 -3.14 -7.76 9.94
CA GLN A 283 -2.48 -8.50 8.87
C GLN A 283 -2.66 -7.81 7.51
N VAL A 284 -3.82 -7.21 7.23
CA VAL A 284 -3.99 -6.41 6.01
C VAL A 284 -3.00 -5.27 5.97
N SER A 285 -2.85 -4.50 7.05
CA SER A 285 -1.83 -3.44 7.11
C SER A 285 -0.43 -3.99 6.85
N TYR A 286 -0.04 -5.08 7.53
CA TYR A 286 1.29 -5.66 7.38
C TYR A 286 1.57 -6.10 5.94
N HIS A 287 0.65 -6.87 5.34
CA HIS A 287 0.80 -7.37 3.98
C HIS A 287 0.66 -6.27 2.93
N PHE A 288 -0.17 -5.25 3.18
CA PHE A 288 -0.30 -4.07 2.32
C PHE A 288 0.99 -3.24 2.32
N ILE A 289 1.55 -2.93 3.49
CA ILE A 289 2.82 -2.21 3.61
C ILE A 289 3.98 -3.05 3.05
N SER A 290 3.94 -4.37 3.21
CA SER A 290 4.95 -5.25 2.61
C SER A 290 4.86 -5.25 1.08
N GLY A 291 3.65 -5.35 0.53
CA GLY A 291 3.40 -5.36 -0.91
C GLY A 291 4.18 -6.46 -1.64
N TYR A 292 4.11 -7.68 -1.12
CA TYR A 292 4.92 -8.81 -1.58
C TYR A 292 4.41 -9.44 -2.89
N THR A 293 5.34 -9.69 -3.80
CA THR A 293 5.21 -10.60 -4.95
C THR A 293 6.56 -11.28 -5.22
N ALA A 294 6.62 -12.24 -6.14
CA ALA A 294 7.89 -12.76 -6.64
C ALA A 294 8.11 -12.44 -8.12
N LYS A 295 9.37 -12.21 -8.48
CA LYS A 295 9.85 -12.28 -9.87
C LYS A 295 10.12 -13.74 -10.22
N ILE A 296 9.73 -14.11 -11.44
CA ILE A 296 9.84 -15.48 -11.94
C ILE A 296 11.23 -15.65 -12.60
N ALA A 297 11.86 -16.80 -12.41
CA ALA A 297 13.13 -17.10 -13.06
C ALA A 297 12.95 -17.21 -14.59
N GLY A 298 13.85 -16.57 -15.35
CA GLY A 298 13.85 -16.58 -16.82
C GLY A 298 12.95 -15.54 -17.50
N THR A 299 12.19 -14.72 -16.76
CA THR A 299 11.40 -13.62 -17.33
C THR A 299 12.09 -12.25 -17.25
N GLU A 300 13.23 -12.16 -16.55
CA GLU A 300 14.06 -10.95 -16.48
C GLU A 300 15.54 -11.34 -16.61
N GLU A 301 16.33 -10.51 -17.30
CA GLU A 301 17.76 -10.73 -17.52
C GLU A 301 18.51 -10.85 -16.17
N GLY A 302 19.13 -12.00 -15.91
CA GLY A 302 19.89 -12.28 -14.69
C GLY A 302 19.12 -12.94 -13.53
N VAL A 303 17.83 -13.27 -13.70
CA VAL A 303 17.04 -13.96 -12.66
C VAL A 303 16.98 -15.47 -12.93
N ASN A 304 17.82 -16.24 -12.24
CA ASN A 304 17.91 -17.71 -12.37
C ASN A 304 17.09 -18.49 -11.33
N GLU A 305 16.68 -17.84 -10.23
CA GLU A 305 15.85 -18.41 -9.16
C GLU A 305 14.73 -17.43 -8.78
N PRO A 306 13.60 -17.89 -8.19
CA PRO A 306 12.57 -17.01 -7.66
C PRO A 306 13.12 -15.93 -6.72
N GLN A 307 12.84 -14.67 -7.01
CA GLN A 307 13.25 -13.55 -6.18
C GLN A 307 12.05 -12.84 -5.57
N ALA A 308 12.01 -12.75 -4.25
CA ALA A 308 11.01 -11.95 -3.55
C ALA A 308 11.18 -10.47 -3.90
N THR A 309 10.08 -9.81 -4.21
CA THR A 309 10.00 -8.38 -4.48
C THR A 309 8.95 -7.77 -3.56
N PHE A 310 9.32 -6.67 -2.92
CA PHE A 310 8.45 -5.94 -2.01
C PHE A 310 8.28 -4.53 -2.55
N SER A 311 7.02 -4.11 -2.75
CA SER A 311 6.68 -2.77 -3.20
C SER A 311 5.59 -2.24 -2.31
N ALA A 312 5.97 -1.41 -1.34
CA ALA A 312 5.08 -0.92 -0.31
C ALA A 312 3.76 -0.38 -0.86
N CYS A 313 2.66 -0.74 -0.19
CA CYS A 313 1.29 -0.41 -0.59
C CYS A 313 0.92 -0.90 -2.01
N PHE A 314 1.65 -1.89 -2.51
CA PHE A 314 1.62 -2.36 -3.91
C PHE A 314 1.88 -1.24 -4.94
N GLY A 315 2.51 -0.13 -4.54
CA GLY A 315 2.61 1.08 -5.37
C GLY A 315 3.76 2.01 -4.98
N ALA A 316 4.84 1.48 -4.38
CA ALA A 316 5.95 2.27 -3.82
C ALA A 316 6.48 3.39 -4.74
N PRO A 317 6.66 3.20 -6.06
CA PRO A 317 7.16 4.26 -6.94
C PRO A 317 6.28 5.51 -7.03
N PHE A 318 5.01 5.43 -6.62
CA PHE A 318 4.02 6.51 -6.75
C PHE A 318 3.65 7.13 -5.41
N LEU A 319 4.13 6.57 -4.29
CA LEU A 319 3.84 7.07 -2.96
C LEU A 319 4.60 8.38 -2.69
N VAL A 320 3.92 9.31 -2.04
CA VAL A 320 4.52 10.58 -1.60
C VAL A 320 4.72 10.61 -0.10
N TRP A 321 3.75 10.10 0.65
CA TRP A 321 3.85 9.97 2.10
C TRP A 321 4.55 8.65 2.48
N HIS A 322 4.99 8.56 3.73
CA HIS A 322 5.52 7.32 4.26
C HIS A 322 4.46 6.19 4.17
N PRO A 323 4.82 4.94 3.75
CA PRO A 323 3.89 3.83 3.57
C PRO A 323 2.96 3.56 4.76
N ILE A 324 3.45 3.77 5.98
CA ILE A 324 2.67 3.57 7.21
C ILE A 324 1.43 4.47 7.25
N LYS A 325 1.50 5.70 6.72
CA LYS A 325 0.33 6.59 6.66
C LYS A 325 -0.83 5.93 5.90
N TYR A 326 -0.54 5.34 4.74
CA TYR A 326 -1.55 4.64 3.93
C TYR A 326 -2.04 3.38 4.64
N GLY A 327 -1.15 2.61 5.28
CA GLY A 327 -1.51 1.41 6.03
C GLY A 327 -2.43 1.67 7.23
N ILE A 328 -2.21 2.76 7.98
CA ILE A 328 -3.07 3.19 9.09
C ILE A 328 -4.43 3.66 8.57
N MET A 329 -4.45 4.47 7.51
CA MET A 329 -5.69 4.93 6.89
C MET A 329 -6.54 3.75 6.39
N LEU A 330 -5.90 2.74 5.79
CA LEU A 330 -6.57 1.52 5.32
C LEU A 330 -7.19 0.74 6.49
N ALA A 331 -6.42 0.46 7.55
CA ALA A 331 -6.95 -0.24 8.73
C ALA A 331 -8.13 0.48 9.37
N ARG A 332 -8.05 1.81 9.49
CA ARG A 332 -9.14 2.62 10.04
C ARG A 332 -10.40 2.50 9.20
N LYS A 333 -10.29 2.65 7.87
CA LYS A 333 -11.41 2.52 6.94
C LYS A 333 -12.03 1.12 6.98
N MET A 334 -11.19 0.08 6.99
CA MET A 334 -11.67 -1.30 7.12
C MET A 334 -12.45 -1.54 8.42
N LYS A 335 -11.97 -1.00 9.54
CA LYS A 335 -12.66 -1.12 10.84
C LYS A 335 -13.99 -0.37 10.85
N GLU A 336 -14.01 0.85 10.29
CA GLU A 336 -15.20 1.72 10.22
C GLU A 336 -16.32 1.09 9.38
N HIS A 337 -15.97 0.40 8.30
CA HIS A 337 -16.92 -0.14 7.33
C HIS A 337 -17.05 -1.67 7.36
N GLU A 338 -16.50 -2.32 8.40
CA GLU A 338 -16.53 -3.78 8.59
C GLU A 338 -16.05 -4.57 7.36
N THR A 339 -15.05 -4.01 6.66
CA THR A 339 -14.52 -4.57 5.41
C THR A 339 -13.68 -5.82 5.68
N SER A 340 -13.93 -6.89 4.93
CA SER A 340 -13.15 -8.13 5.01
C SER A 340 -11.85 -8.05 4.20
N GLY A 341 -10.76 -8.54 4.77
CA GLY A 341 -9.44 -8.60 4.12
C GLY A 341 -9.07 -10.01 3.68
N TRP A 342 -8.52 -10.15 2.47
CA TRP A 342 -8.13 -11.42 1.88
C TRP A 342 -6.73 -11.34 1.28
N LEU A 343 -5.93 -12.39 1.47
CA LEU A 343 -4.67 -12.61 0.73
C LEU A 343 -4.90 -13.73 -0.26
N ILE A 344 -4.61 -13.50 -1.54
CA ILE A 344 -4.80 -14.50 -2.60
C ILE A 344 -3.47 -14.72 -3.32
N ASN A 345 -3.01 -15.97 -3.29
CA ASN A 345 -1.86 -16.40 -4.06
C ASN A 345 -2.29 -16.76 -5.50
N THR A 346 -1.75 -16.03 -6.47
CA THR A 346 -1.89 -16.23 -7.92
C THR A 346 -0.63 -16.81 -8.57
N GLY A 347 0.36 -17.14 -7.72
CA GLY A 347 1.63 -17.75 -8.07
C GLY A 347 1.54 -19.27 -8.04
N TRP A 348 2.47 -19.92 -7.34
CA TRP A 348 2.69 -21.36 -7.37
C TRP A 348 2.07 -22.09 -6.18
N ASN A 349 1.78 -23.38 -6.39
CA ASN A 349 1.40 -24.32 -5.36
C ASN A 349 2.05 -25.69 -5.62
N GLY A 350 2.17 -26.50 -4.57
CA GLY A 350 2.77 -27.83 -4.59
C GLY A 350 4.30 -27.86 -4.75
N GLY A 351 4.96 -26.71 -4.67
CA GLY A 351 6.40 -26.55 -4.83
C GLY A 351 6.76 -25.14 -5.29
N ALA A 352 8.03 -24.76 -5.12
CA ALA A 352 8.58 -23.55 -5.73
C ALA A 352 8.58 -23.64 -7.27
N TYR A 353 8.76 -22.50 -7.95
CA TYR A 353 8.93 -22.46 -9.41
C TYR A 353 9.92 -23.52 -9.91
N GLY A 354 9.59 -24.18 -11.01
CA GLY A 354 10.36 -25.31 -11.56
C GLY A 354 9.98 -26.68 -10.99
N THR A 355 9.41 -26.73 -9.78
CA THR A 355 8.85 -27.96 -9.19
C THR A 355 7.32 -27.89 -9.16
N GLY A 356 6.76 -26.89 -8.48
CA GLY A 356 5.31 -26.70 -8.37
C GLY A 356 4.67 -26.17 -9.65
N LYS A 357 3.35 -25.99 -9.59
CA LYS A 357 2.55 -25.46 -10.71
C LYS A 357 1.90 -24.15 -10.32
N ARG A 358 1.76 -23.24 -11.30
CA ARG A 358 0.98 -22.02 -11.10
C ARG A 358 -0.47 -22.40 -10.76
N ILE A 359 -1.03 -21.73 -9.75
CA ILE A 359 -2.43 -21.92 -9.35
C ILE A 359 -3.31 -21.60 -10.55
N SER A 360 -4.21 -22.52 -10.90
CA SER A 360 -5.03 -22.36 -12.11
C SER A 360 -5.96 -21.15 -11.97
N LEU A 361 -6.12 -20.38 -13.04
CA LEU A 361 -7.04 -19.24 -13.06
C LEU A 361 -8.48 -19.65 -12.70
N LYS A 362 -8.88 -20.89 -13.03
CA LYS A 362 -10.16 -21.47 -12.63
C LYS A 362 -10.32 -21.50 -11.11
N TYR A 363 -9.30 -21.92 -10.37
CA TYR A 363 -9.33 -21.94 -8.90
C TYR A 363 -9.33 -20.54 -8.32
N THR A 364 -8.51 -19.63 -8.86
CA THR A 364 -8.51 -18.23 -8.41
C THR A 364 -9.87 -17.56 -8.62
N ARG A 365 -10.53 -17.76 -9.78
CA ARG A 365 -11.90 -17.25 -10.01
C ARG A 365 -12.91 -17.88 -9.06
N ALA A 366 -12.84 -19.19 -8.79
CA ALA A 366 -13.72 -19.84 -7.83
C ALA A 366 -13.56 -19.28 -6.40
N ILE A 367 -12.33 -18.96 -5.98
CA ILE A 367 -12.06 -18.27 -4.70
C ILE A 367 -12.70 -16.89 -4.67
N ILE A 368 -12.51 -16.09 -5.74
CA ILE A 368 -13.11 -14.75 -5.84
C ILE A 368 -14.64 -14.83 -5.78
N ASP A 369 -15.25 -15.82 -6.43
CA ASP A 369 -16.69 -16.05 -6.40
C ASP A 369 -17.18 -16.41 -4.99
N ALA A 370 -16.43 -17.24 -4.28
CA ALA A 370 -16.71 -17.62 -2.90
C ALA A 370 -16.56 -16.43 -1.93
N ILE A 371 -15.65 -15.48 -2.20
CA ILE A 371 -15.55 -14.20 -1.47
C ILE A 371 -16.78 -13.34 -1.76
N HIS A 372 -17.11 -13.10 -3.02
CA HIS A 372 -18.21 -12.21 -3.40
C HIS A 372 -19.59 -12.73 -2.96
N SER A 373 -19.81 -14.05 -3.02
CA SER A 373 -21.05 -14.67 -2.54
C SER A 373 -21.18 -14.69 -1.01
N GLY A 374 -20.09 -14.41 -0.27
CA GLY A 374 -20.03 -14.55 1.18
C GLY A 374 -19.99 -16.00 1.66
N GLU A 375 -19.68 -16.96 0.77
CA GLU A 375 -19.44 -18.36 1.14
C GLU A 375 -18.27 -18.45 2.12
N LEU A 376 -17.13 -17.83 1.79
CA LEU A 376 -15.92 -17.90 2.63
C LEU A 376 -16.09 -17.22 3.99
N ASP A 377 -17.10 -16.39 4.19
CA ASP A 377 -17.37 -15.82 5.53
C ASP A 377 -18.00 -16.83 6.49
N LYS A 378 -18.52 -17.96 5.98
CA LYS A 378 -19.32 -18.93 6.74
C LYS A 378 -18.61 -20.27 6.96
N VAL A 379 -17.47 -20.49 6.30
CA VAL A 379 -16.72 -21.75 6.40
C VAL A 379 -15.83 -21.79 7.64
N GLU A 380 -15.42 -22.99 8.03
CA GLU A 380 -14.40 -23.16 9.06
C GLU A 380 -13.02 -22.79 8.52
N PHE A 381 -12.25 -22.09 9.35
CA PHE A 381 -10.85 -21.75 9.09
C PHE A 381 -9.92 -22.54 10.00
N GLU A 382 -8.73 -22.82 9.49
CA GLU A 382 -7.62 -23.35 10.29
C GLU A 382 -6.43 -22.41 10.26
N ASN A 383 -5.64 -22.41 11.33
CA ASN A 383 -4.44 -21.59 11.40
C ASN A 383 -3.31 -22.19 10.55
N TYR A 384 -2.77 -21.38 9.66
CA TYR A 384 -1.58 -21.68 8.87
C TYR A 384 -0.35 -21.11 9.59
N PRO A 385 0.55 -21.97 10.11
CA PRO A 385 1.65 -21.57 10.99
C PRO A 385 2.71 -20.72 10.27
N VAL A 386 3.66 -20.18 11.03
CA VAL A 386 4.68 -19.21 10.60
C VAL A 386 4.10 -17.86 10.19
N PHE A 387 3.21 -17.80 9.20
CA PHE A 387 2.53 -16.56 8.80
C PHE A 387 1.28 -16.24 9.63
N ASN A 388 0.80 -17.20 10.43
CA ASN A 388 -0.39 -17.08 11.27
C ASN A 388 -1.64 -16.69 10.47
N LEU A 389 -1.78 -17.23 9.27
CA LEU A 389 -2.87 -16.92 8.34
C LEU A 389 -4.07 -17.83 8.60
N SER A 390 -5.28 -17.30 8.43
CA SER A 390 -6.49 -18.14 8.51
C SER A 390 -6.84 -18.68 7.12
N ILE A 391 -6.67 -19.99 6.91
CA ILE A 391 -6.99 -20.66 5.63
C ILE A 391 -8.33 -21.40 5.73
N PRO A 392 -9.20 -21.32 4.70
CA PRO A 392 -10.48 -22.02 4.73
C PRO A 392 -10.27 -23.53 4.53
N LYS A 393 -11.02 -24.35 5.25
CA LYS A 393 -10.99 -25.82 5.07
C LYS A 393 -11.64 -26.27 3.75
N THR A 394 -12.58 -25.48 3.24
CA THR A 394 -13.35 -25.79 2.02
C THR A 394 -13.61 -24.52 1.22
N CYS A 395 -13.64 -24.64 -0.10
CA CYS A 395 -14.06 -23.59 -1.03
C CYS A 395 -14.66 -24.26 -2.27
N THR A 396 -15.89 -23.91 -2.63
CA THR A 396 -16.57 -24.50 -3.78
C THR A 396 -15.72 -24.34 -5.05
N GLY A 397 -15.55 -25.44 -5.81
CA GLY A 397 -14.77 -25.44 -7.04
C GLY A 397 -13.25 -25.52 -6.87
N VAL A 398 -12.74 -25.59 -5.63
CA VAL A 398 -11.31 -25.74 -5.31
C VAL A 398 -11.08 -27.01 -4.48
N PRO A 399 -10.19 -27.93 -4.90
CA PRO A 399 -9.83 -29.10 -4.10
C PRO A 399 -9.24 -28.71 -2.73
N SER A 400 -9.60 -29.44 -1.67
CA SER A 400 -9.19 -29.12 -0.29
C SER A 400 -7.68 -29.27 -0.05
N ASP A 401 -7.03 -30.17 -0.79
CA ASP A 401 -5.57 -30.35 -0.82
C ASP A 401 -4.83 -29.18 -1.47
N VAL A 402 -5.49 -28.45 -2.37
CA VAL A 402 -4.95 -27.22 -2.98
C VAL A 402 -4.99 -26.06 -1.98
N LEU A 403 -6.03 -25.94 -1.14
CA LEU A 403 -6.20 -24.85 -0.18
C LEU A 403 -5.12 -24.79 0.91
N ASP A 404 -4.50 -25.93 1.22
CA ASP A 404 -3.40 -26.04 2.17
C ASP A 404 -2.09 -26.43 1.44
N PRO A 405 -1.16 -25.50 1.21
CA PRO A 405 0.07 -25.76 0.47
C PRO A 405 0.93 -26.89 1.08
N ARG A 406 0.78 -27.18 2.38
CA ARG A 406 1.46 -28.31 3.05
C ARG A 406 1.04 -29.65 2.47
N LYS A 407 -0.23 -29.77 2.08
CA LYS A 407 -0.84 -31.03 1.61
C LYS A 407 -0.52 -31.29 0.13
N SER A 408 -0.27 -30.24 -0.64
CA SER A 408 0.06 -30.35 -2.06
C SER A 408 1.57 -30.33 -2.35
N TRP A 409 2.41 -30.05 -1.36
CA TRP A 409 3.87 -29.98 -1.52
C TRP A 409 4.45 -31.33 -1.99
N MET A 410 5.15 -31.32 -3.13
CA MET A 410 5.73 -32.54 -3.72
C MET A 410 7.10 -32.92 -3.13
N GLY A 411 7.77 -31.99 -2.43
CA GLY A 411 9.05 -32.25 -1.76
C GLY A 411 8.89 -32.86 -0.37
N THR A 412 9.95 -32.89 0.42
CA THR A 412 9.90 -33.35 1.82
C THR A 412 9.27 -32.28 2.73
N ALA A 413 8.72 -32.69 3.88
CA ALA A 413 8.20 -31.76 4.90
C ALA A 413 9.26 -30.76 5.39
N ASP A 414 10.52 -31.19 5.51
CA ASP A 414 11.63 -30.31 5.88
C ASP A 414 11.90 -29.26 4.81
N SER A 415 11.85 -29.64 3.52
CA SER A 415 12.03 -28.69 2.41
C SER A 415 10.92 -27.63 2.36
N TYR A 416 9.69 -28.02 2.69
CA TYR A 416 8.57 -27.09 2.82
C TYR A 416 8.80 -26.10 3.97
N THR A 417 9.17 -26.62 5.14
CA THR A 417 9.41 -25.83 6.35
C THR A 417 10.55 -24.82 6.11
N ALA A 418 11.68 -25.28 5.57
CA ALA A 418 12.81 -24.43 5.25
C ALA A 418 12.45 -23.31 4.23
N THR A 419 11.63 -23.62 3.22
CA THR A 419 11.19 -22.63 2.23
C THR A 419 10.23 -21.60 2.85
N THR A 420 9.32 -22.05 3.71
CA THR A 420 8.36 -21.20 4.42
C THR A 420 9.08 -20.24 5.37
N GLU A 421 10.06 -20.74 6.15
CA GLU A 421 10.89 -19.92 7.03
C GLU A 421 11.78 -18.94 6.26
N LYS A 422 12.34 -19.37 5.12
CA LYS A 422 13.10 -18.49 4.23
C LYS A 422 12.25 -17.31 3.79
N LEU A 423 11.01 -17.55 3.33
CA LEU A 423 10.12 -16.48 2.93
C LEU A 423 9.73 -15.59 4.12
N ALA A 424 9.43 -16.17 5.28
CA ALA A 424 9.12 -15.41 6.50
C ALA A 424 10.25 -14.45 6.89
N LYS A 425 11.51 -14.91 6.85
CA LYS A 425 12.70 -14.08 7.10
C LYS A 425 12.81 -12.92 6.10
N LEU A 426 12.49 -13.14 4.82
CA LEU A 426 12.47 -12.07 3.82
C LEU A 426 11.40 -11.00 4.13
N PHE A 427 10.20 -11.41 4.54
CA PHE A 427 9.16 -10.48 4.99
C PHE A 427 9.61 -9.66 6.19
N ILE A 428 10.18 -10.31 7.21
CA ILE A 428 10.63 -9.64 8.43
C ILE A 428 11.77 -8.64 8.13
N ASN A 429 12.75 -9.06 7.32
CA ASN A 429 13.87 -8.20 6.93
C ASN A 429 13.41 -7.00 6.11
N ASN A 430 12.47 -7.19 5.18
CA ASN A 430 11.87 -6.09 4.43
C ASN A 430 11.14 -5.11 5.37
N PHE A 431 10.35 -5.64 6.31
CA PHE A 431 9.53 -4.81 7.18
C PHE A 431 10.34 -3.98 8.17
N ALA A 432 11.59 -4.36 8.46
CA ALA A 432 12.51 -3.61 9.32
C ALA A 432 12.66 -2.13 8.90
N ALA A 433 12.52 -1.83 7.60
CA ALA A 433 12.61 -0.47 7.06
C ALA A 433 11.45 0.46 7.49
N TYR A 434 10.36 -0.08 8.06
CA TYR A 434 9.17 0.69 8.43
C TYR A 434 8.93 0.74 9.95
N VAL A 435 9.73 0.02 10.74
CA VAL A 435 9.51 -0.17 12.19
C VAL A 435 9.56 1.13 12.96
N ASP A 436 10.36 2.10 12.52
CA ASP A 436 10.52 3.42 13.13
C ASP A 436 9.21 4.20 13.27
N GLN A 437 8.28 3.99 12.34
CA GLN A 437 6.98 4.66 12.31
C GLN A 437 5.81 3.69 12.49
N THR A 438 6.08 2.40 12.71
CA THR A 438 5.04 1.38 12.85
C THR A 438 4.64 1.17 14.31
N GLY A 439 3.34 1.29 14.60
CA GLY A 439 2.80 0.86 15.89
C GLY A 439 2.92 -0.66 16.08
N HIS A 440 3.19 -1.11 17.32
CA HIS A 440 3.41 -2.52 17.66
C HIS A 440 2.35 -3.49 17.13
N ALA A 441 1.10 -3.05 17.02
CA ALA A 441 0.01 -3.87 16.51
C ALA A 441 0.33 -4.42 15.11
N VAL A 442 0.78 -3.58 14.17
CA VAL A 442 1.01 -4.00 12.77
C VAL A 442 2.09 -5.08 12.67
N LEU A 443 3.11 -5.05 13.54
CA LEU A 443 4.15 -6.09 13.59
C LEU A 443 3.60 -7.47 13.94
N GLN A 444 2.51 -7.54 14.72
CA GLN A 444 1.83 -8.80 15.04
C GLN A 444 1.06 -9.38 13.84
N GLY A 445 0.87 -8.59 12.78
CA GLY A 445 0.30 -9.06 11.52
C GLY A 445 1.31 -9.75 10.60
N GLY A 446 2.59 -9.78 10.97
CA GLY A 446 3.65 -10.42 10.19
C GLY A 446 3.94 -11.86 10.60
N PRO A 447 4.78 -12.57 9.82
CA PRO A 447 5.20 -13.91 10.16
C PRO A 447 6.10 -13.93 11.41
N SER A 448 6.10 -15.07 12.10
CA SER A 448 6.94 -15.38 13.25
C SER A 448 7.77 -16.64 12.97
N THR A 449 9.08 -16.53 13.12
CA THR A 449 10.02 -17.66 13.06
C THR A 449 10.57 -17.97 14.44
N ASP A 450 10.98 -19.20 14.71
CA ASP A 450 11.55 -19.62 16.02
C ASP A 450 12.80 -18.81 16.42
N ASP A 451 13.51 -18.22 15.45
CA ASP A 451 14.62 -17.28 15.68
C ASP A 451 14.20 -15.92 16.29
N GLY A 452 12.88 -15.68 16.47
CA GLY A 452 12.32 -14.40 16.91
C GLY A 452 12.46 -13.29 15.85
N MET A 453 11.79 -12.15 16.08
CA MET A 453 12.06 -10.95 15.27
C MET A 453 13.53 -10.55 15.40
N PRO A 454 14.20 -10.09 14.32
CA PRO A 454 15.59 -9.67 14.37
C PRO A 454 15.77 -8.65 15.49
N GLN A 455 16.80 -8.89 16.31
CA GLN A 455 17.22 -8.01 17.39
C GLN A 455 17.63 -6.67 16.77
N ILE A 456 16.68 -5.74 16.64
CA ILE A 456 16.96 -4.33 16.46
C ILE A 456 17.84 -3.91 17.64
N SER A 457 19.03 -3.40 17.36
CA SER A 457 20.02 -2.91 18.32
C SER A 457 19.42 -2.39 19.63
N LYS A 458 19.88 -2.92 20.78
CA LYS A 458 19.54 -2.50 22.15
C LYS A 458 20.07 -1.09 22.48
N THR A 459 19.68 -0.09 21.73
CA THR A 459 19.84 1.30 22.12
C THR A 459 18.54 1.74 22.76
N LYS A 460 18.51 1.84 24.09
CA LYS A 460 17.42 2.51 24.80
C LYS A 460 17.53 4.00 24.50
N THR A 461 16.85 4.45 23.45
CA THR A 461 16.76 5.87 23.13
C THR A 461 15.60 6.44 23.93
N PHE A 462 15.86 7.44 24.78
CA PHE A 462 14.79 8.22 25.39
C PHE A 462 14.41 9.34 24.41
N ILE A 463 13.14 9.42 24.04
CA ILE A 463 12.64 10.46 23.14
C ILE A 463 11.78 11.42 23.95
N GLU A 464 12.07 12.71 23.82
CA GLU A 464 11.23 13.77 24.35
C GLU A 464 10.02 13.94 23.43
N VAL A 465 8.80 13.85 23.98
CA VAL A 465 7.56 13.94 23.20
C VAL A 465 6.70 15.09 23.72
N ASP A 466 5.90 15.67 22.81
CA ASP A 466 4.91 16.69 23.16
C ASP A 466 3.67 16.09 23.87
N ASP A 467 2.81 16.95 24.42
CA ASP A 467 1.63 16.55 25.18
C ASP A 467 0.64 15.72 24.34
N GLU A 468 0.51 16.03 23.04
CA GLU A 468 -0.41 15.32 22.14
C GLU A 468 0.07 13.88 21.91
N THR A 469 1.37 13.71 21.65
CA THR A 469 2.00 12.40 21.49
C THR A 469 1.95 11.61 22.80
N ALA A 470 2.15 12.27 23.93
CA ALA A 470 2.03 11.63 25.24
C ALA A 470 0.60 11.13 25.53
N ASP A 471 -0.41 11.92 25.18
CA ASP A 471 -1.82 11.54 25.34
C ASP A 471 -2.17 10.33 24.44
N GLN A 472 -1.67 10.27 23.20
CA GLN A 472 -1.85 9.11 22.31
C GLN A 472 -1.19 7.84 22.88
N ILE A 473 -0.01 7.97 23.48
CA ILE A 473 0.70 6.84 24.10
C ILE A 473 -0.06 6.34 25.33
N LEU A 474 -0.59 7.25 26.17
CA LEU A 474 -1.43 6.89 27.31
C LEU A 474 -2.69 6.14 26.87
N GLU A 475 -3.39 6.63 25.85
CA GLU A 475 -4.58 5.96 25.32
C GLU A 475 -4.28 4.57 24.73
N SER A 476 -3.07 4.38 24.20
CA SER A 476 -2.62 3.07 23.66
C SER A 476 -2.19 2.04 24.73
N GLY A 477 -2.13 2.43 26.01
CA GLY A 477 -1.67 1.55 27.10
C GLY A 477 -0.14 1.38 27.17
N GLY A 478 0.63 2.30 26.56
CA GLY A 478 2.09 2.25 26.52
C GLY A 478 2.75 2.44 27.89
N SER A 479 4.00 1.95 28.02
CA SER A 479 4.86 2.22 29.17
C SER A 479 5.59 3.56 29.00
N PHE A 480 5.83 4.28 30.10
CA PHE A 480 6.44 5.63 30.04
C PHE A 480 7.33 5.96 31.24
N LEU A 481 8.23 6.92 31.03
CA LEU A 481 9.05 7.54 32.07
C LEU A 481 8.79 9.05 32.10
N ILE A 482 8.44 9.61 33.26
CA ILE A 482 8.29 11.05 33.43
C ILE A 482 9.53 11.56 34.15
N ARG A 483 10.24 12.54 33.57
CA ARG A 483 11.36 13.21 34.25
C ARG A 483 10.81 14.29 35.18
N VAL A 484 11.16 14.21 36.46
CA VAL A 484 10.75 15.22 37.46
C VAL A 484 11.69 16.45 37.38
N PRO A 485 11.16 17.67 37.14
CA PRO A 485 11.94 18.90 37.10
C PRO A 485 12.64 19.15 38.42
N GLU A 486 13.83 19.75 38.36
CA GLU A 486 14.66 20.00 39.55
C GLU A 486 13.97 20.83 40.63
N SER A 487 13.13 21.79 40.23
CA SER A 487 12.30 22.60 41.13
C SER A 487 11.34 21.77 41.99
N ASN A 488 10.94 20.59 41.51
CA ASN A 488 9.91 19.76 42.13
C ASN A 488 10.50 18.56 42.89
N ARG A 489 11.82 18.35 42.86
CA ARG A 489 12.48 17.23 43.56
C ARG A 489 12.47 17.38 45.09
N ALA A 490 12.46 18.61 45.61
CA ALA A 490 12.48 18.90 47.04
C ALA A 490 11.11 18.74 47.73
N CYS A 491 10.02 18.63 46.97
CA CYS A 491 8.66 18.63 47.51
C CYS A 491 8.16 17.25 47.98
N GLY A 492 8.98 16.18 47.92
CA GLY A 492 8.59 14.85 48.37
C GLY A 492 7.35 14.33 47.64
N PHE A 493 7.54 13.83 46.42
CA PHE A 493 6.43 13.34 45.59
C PHE A 493 5.64 12.25 46.34
N PRO A 494 4.29 12.33 46.46
CA PRO A 494 3.51 11.40 47.26
C PRO A 494 3.27 10.08 46.51
N GLY A 495 4.36 9.40 46.10
CA GLY A 495 4.32 8.14 45.38
C GLY A 495 3.58 7.02 46.11
N ASN A 496 3.72 6.99 47.44
CA ASN A 496 3.05 5.99 48.28
C ASN A 496 1.56 6.25 48.47
N ALA A 497 1.06 7.48 48.23
CA ALA A 497 -0.36 7.80 48.31
C ALA A 497 -1.14 7.30 47.08
N LEU A 498 -0.50 7.25 45.90
CA LEU A 498 -1.10 6.72 44.67
C LEU A 498 -1.33 5.20 44.73
N VAL A 499 -0.34 4.46 45.26
CA VAL A 499 -0.43 2.99 45.41
C VAL A 499 -1.46 2.59 46.47
N SER A 500 -1.59 3.38 47.55
CA SER A 500 -2.50 3.05 48.67
C SER A 500 -3.94 3.53 48.47
N LYS A 501 -4.17 4.64 47.77
CA LYS A 501 -5.53 5.21 47.57
C LYS A 501 -6.31 4.55 46.44
N TYR A 502 -5.64 3.98 45.44
CA TYR A 502 -6.26 3.36 44.27
C TYR A 502 -5.73 1.95 43.98
N GLY A 503 -5.25 1.24 45.01
CA GLY A 503 -5.18 -0.22 45.00
C GLY A 503 -6.58 -0.82 44.91
N MET A 504 -7.29 -0.56 43.81
CA MET A 504 -8.56 -1.17 43.50
C MET A 504 -8.31 -2.60 43.05
N GLY A 505 -8.91 -3.52 43.80
CA GLY A 505 -8.82 -4.94 43.56
C GLY A 505 -9.38 -5.32 42.19
N VAL A 506 -8.48 -5.63 41.26
CA VAL A 506 -8.54 -6.75 40.31
C VAL A 506 -7.09 -7.17 40.09
N ASN A 507 -6.82 -8.47 39.92
CA ASN A 507 -5.47 -9.01 39.65
C ASN A 507 -4.69 -8.15 38.63
N LYS A 508 -3.51 -7.65 39.06
CA LYS A 508 -2.58 -6.61 38.50
C LYS A 508 -2.50 -6.42 36.95
N PRO A 509 -1.97 -5.24 36.48
CA PRO A 509 -0.61 -5.24 35.90
C PRO A 509 0.22 -3.91 35.91
N VAL A 510 -0.01 -2.94 36.80
CA VAL A 510 0.81 -1.69 36.80
C VAL A 510 1.89 -1.74 37.88
N ARG A 511 3.17 -1.64 37.50
CA ARG A 511 4.28 -1.42 38.45
C ARG A 511 4.70 0.05 38.44
N PHE A 512 4.69 0.65 39.61
CA PHE A 512 5.26 1.96 39.86
C PHE A 512 6.67 1.80 40.43
N SER A 513 7.64 2.48 39.83
CA SER A 513 8.96 2.69 40.45
C SER A 513 9.24 4.18 40.44
N ILE A 514 9.57 4.72 41.60
CA ILE A 514 9.79 6.15 41.80
C ILE A 514 11.23 6.32 42.28
N ASP A 515 12.02 7.04 41.49
CA ASP A 515 13.27 7.68 41.93
C ASP A 515 13.00 9.18 42.00
N ASP A 516 13.78 9.93 42.78
CA ASP A 516 13.66 11.37 43.02
C ASP A 516 13.74 12.20 41.72
N ARG A 517 14.16 11.54 40.62
CA ARG A 517 14.37 12.11 39.29
C ARG A 517 13.39 11.61 38.23
N TYR A 518 12.76 10.46 38.42
CA TYR A 518 11.95 9.79 37.40
C TYR A 518 10.78 8.99 37.97
N ILE A 519 9.63 9.08 37.30
CA ILE A 519 8.46 8.23 37.56
C ILE A 519 8.36 7.22 36.42
N ALA A 520 8.49 5.92 36.72
CA ALA A 520 8.32 4.85 35.76
C ALA A 520 6.95 4.19 35.93
N MET A 521 6.18 4.13 34.84
CA MET A 521 4.97 3.32 34.74
C MET A 521 5.15 2.25 33.68
N ILE A 522 5.04 0.99 34.13
CA ILE A 522 5.20 -0.19 33.28
C ILE A 522 3.91 -0.99 33.33
N THR A 523 3.31 -1.20 32.17
CA THR A 523 2.16 -2.09 31.97
C THR A 523 2.66 -3.50 31.65
N GLU A 524 2.26 -4.50 32.43
CA GLU A 524 2.39 -5.90 32.03
C GLU A 524 1.18 -6.26 31.13
N ASN A 525 1.43 -6.87 29.96
CA ASN A 525 0.40 -7.49 29.09
C ASN A 525 -0.62 -6.57 28.36
N ASN A 526 -0.26 -5.34 27.98
CA ASN A 526 -1.11 -4.48 27.12
C ASN A 526 -2.55 -4.26 27.62
N VAL A 527 -2.78 -4.32 28.93
CA VAL A 527 -4.08 -3.93 29.51
C VAL A 527 -4.12 -2.40 29.50
N GLY A 528 -5.02 -1.82 28.70
CA GLY A 528 -5.21 -0.38 28.62
C GLY A 528 -5.57 0.23 29.99
N TYR A 529 -5.21 1.49 30.20
CA TYR A 529 -5.55 2.21 31.42
C TYR A 529 -7.07 2.50 31.44
N SER A 530 -7.69 2.44 32.60
CA SER A 530 -9.07 2.95 32.77
C SER A 530 -9.14 4.45 32.48
N ALA A 531 -10.27 4.95 31.98
CA ALA A 531 -10.46 6.37 31.68
C ALA A 531 -10.11 7.28 32.88
N ASP A 532 -10.55 6.91 34.08
CA ASP A 532 -10.25 7.64 35.33
C ASP A 532 -8.74 7.71 35.62
N ALA A 533 -8.00 6.64 35.30
CA ALA A 533 -6.54 6.61 35.46
C ALA A 533 -5.86 7.52 34.44
N ILE A 534 -6.32 7.54 33.18
CA ILE A 534 -5.78 8.41 32.12
C ILE A 534 -5.99 9.88 32.50
N ASP A 535 -7.19 10.25 32.94
CA ASP A 535 -7.51 11.65 33.27
C ASP A 535 -6.77 12.14 34.52
N LEU A 536 -6.58 11.28 35.53
CA LEU A 536 -5.77 11.61 36.69
C LEU A 536 -4.29 11.80 36.32
N LEU A 537 -3.76 10.94 35.45
CA LEU A 537 -2.39 11.04 34.94
C LEU A 537 -2.21 12.35 34.18
N ARG A 538 -3.17 12.72 33.32
CA ARG A 538 -3.23 14.01 32.62
C ARG A 538 -3.16 15.19 33.57
N GLN A 539 -4.01 15.18 34.59
CA GLN A 539 -4.04 16.26 35.57
C GLN A 539 -2.72 16.38 36.34
N GLN A 540 -2.15 15.26 36.75
CA GLN A 540 -0.90 15.22 37.50
C GLN A 540 0.29 15.65 36.65
N TYR A 541 0.53 15.09 35.46
CA TYR A 541 1.74 15.44 34.71
C TYR A 541 1.74 16.90 34.24
N ARG A 542 0.57 17.43 33.84
CA ARG A 542 0.42 18.84 33.44
C ARG A 542 0.71 19.78 34.60
N SER A 543 0.37 19.40 35.83
CA SER A 543 0.66 20.19 37.04
C SER A 543 2.16 20.31 37.36
N ILE A 544 2.99 19.37 36.88
CA ILE A 544 4.42 19.31 37.19
C ILE A 544 5.24 20.08 36.12
N GLY A 545 4.65 20.49 35.00
CA GLY A 545 5.35 21.19 33.91
C GLY A 545 6.52 20.39 33.32
N SER A 546 6.40 19.06 33.33
CA SER A 546 7.48 18.13 32.99
C SER A 546 7.53 17.83 31.49
N LYS A 547 8.74 17.58 30.97
CA LYS A 547 8.98 17.05 29.63
C LYS A 547 8.95 15.52 29.69
N PHE A 548 8.20 14.88 28.79
CA PHE A 548 8.09 13.42 28.73
C PHE A 548 9.41 12.79 28.29
N LEU A 549 9.77 11.62 28.83
CA LEU A 549 10.81 10.76 28.25
C LEU A 549 10.21 9.38 28.02
N VAL A 550 9.83 9.08 26.78
CA VAL A 550 9.32 7.74 26.48
C VAL A 550 10.50 6.77 26.55
N LEU A 551 10.40 5.78 27.44
CA LEU A 551 11.32 4.65 27.44
C LEU A 551 10.89 3.77 26.29
N ASP A 552 11.67 3.78 25.22
CA ASP A 552 11.46 2.95 24.05
C ASP A 552 11.55 1.46 24.45
N THR A 553 10.38 0.85 24.69
CA THR A 553 10.24 -0.59 24.90
C THR A 553 9.86 -1.29 23.59
N ARG A 554 10.60 -1.03 22.51
CA ARG A 554 10.78 -2.03 21.45
C ARG A 554 11.41 -3.28 22.10
N PHE A 555 10.64 -4.26 22.64
CA PHE A 555 10.97 -5.70 22.79
C PHE A 555 9.99 -6.47 23.72
N PRO A 556 9.80 -7.80 23.55
CA PRO A 556 8.90 -8.63 24.37
C PRO A 556 9.32 -8.75 25.84
N THR A 557 8.31 -8.83 26.71
CA THR A 557 8.35 -8.92 28.18
C THR A 557 8.93 -10.22 28.76
N ASN A 558 9.37 -11.17 27.94
CA ASN A 558 9.74 -12.53 28.38
C ASN A 558 11.06 -12.63 29.17
N LEU A 559 11.75 -11.50 29.43
CA LEU A 559 13.01 -11.46 30.19
C LEU A 559 12.89 -10.81 31.58
N LEU A 560 11.70 -10.35 31.99
CA LEU A 560 11.51 -9.62 33.26
C LEU A 560 11.23 -10.51 34.49
N HIS A 561 11.28 -11.84 34.35
CA HIS A 561 10.98 -12.76 35.45
C HIS A 561 12.08 -12.95 36.51
N LYS A 562 13.25 -12.32 36.40
CA LYS A 562 14.30 -12.43 37.42
C LYS A 562 14.36 -11.18 38.30
N ARG A 563 13.83 -11.31 39.52
CA ARG A 563 13.72 -10.30 40.60
C ARG A 563 15.04 -9.61 41.04
N SER A 564 16.21 -9.98 40.51
CA SER A 564 17.52 -9.55 41.03
C SER A 564 18.25 -8.45 40.23
N ASP A 565 17.85 -8.13 39.00
CA ASP A 565 18.66 -7.25 38.13
C ASP A 565 18.29 -5.75 38.15
N LEU A 566 17.16 -5.37 38.75
CA LEU A 566 16.73 -3.97 38.84
C LEU A 566 17.43 -3.20 39.98
N ALA A 567 17.76 -3.87 41.08
CA ALA A 567 18.46 -3.24 42.20
C ALA A 567 19.95 -2.98 41.90
N LEU A 568 20.58 -3.79 41.04
CA LEU A 568 22.02 -3.71 40.76
C LEU A 568 22.39 -2.64 39.70
N ARG A 569 21.40 -2.11 38.96
CA ARG A 569 21.65 -1.17 37.84
C ARG A 569 21.34 0.29 38.15
N ALA A 570 20.60 0.58 39.22
CA ALA A 570 20.41 1.95 39.69
C ALA A 570 21.72 2.59 40.21
N SER A 571 22.70 1.78 40.64
CA SER A 571 24.01 2.28 41.07
C SER A 571 24.94 2.67 39.91
N LYS A 572 24.68 2.21 38.68
CA LYS A 572 25.52 2.46 37.50
C LYS A 572 25.13 3.68 36.66
N ILE A 573 24.03 4.35 36.98
CA ILE A 573 23.60 5.62 36.35
C ILE A 573 24.21 6.83 37.10
N LYS A 574 25.22 6.61 37.95
CA LYS A 574 25.92 7.69 38.67
C LYS A 574 27.19 8.18 37.96
N SER A 575 27.56 7.67 36.79
CA SER A 575 28.87 7.98 36.19
C SER A 575 28.92 8.20 34.67
N ASP A 576 27.79 8.39 33.99
CA ASP A 576 27.71 8.94 32.63
C ASP A 576 26.54 9.94 32.60
#